data_AF-A0A7C3BV34-F1
#
_entry.id   AF-A0A7C3BV34-F1
#
_cell.length_a   1.000
_cell.length_b   1.000
_cell.length_c   1.000
_cell.angle_alpha   90.00
_cell.angle_beta   90.00
_cell.angle_gamma   90.00
#
_symmetry.space_group_name_H-M   'P 1'
#
loop_
_entity.id
_entity.type
_entity.pdbx_description
1 polymer ?
#
loop_
_entity_poly.entity_id
_entity_poly.type
_entity_poly.pdbx_seq_one_letter_code
_entity_poly.pdbx_strand_id
1 'polypeptide(L)'
;MTLKDGRMRLYGWTDHVKPKMIALIEFIEARGFSAEPLGWWGYPSGSVINLKRWAVMAGLGYQGKNTVLLDPKVGHRIRLAGMWTDAPLTPTGPGTYEYREHPLCHSCNICIDACPVEGLLEPYRLLDPARCLVNIESPLVRNRHGTCREACRINCPVGGE
;
A
#
# COMPACT_ATOMS: atom_id res chain seq x y z
N MET A 1 7.25 5.43 15.40
CA MET A 1 6.00 4.63 15.33
C MET A 1 5.53 4.18 16.71
N THR A 2 6.42 4.11 17.69
CA THR A 2 6.10 3.94 19.11
C THR A 2 6.03 5.28 19.83
N LEU A 3 4.96 5.54 20.57
CA LEU A 3 4.84 6.65 21.51
C LEU A 3 5.79 6.45 22.70
N LYS A 4 6.03 7.52 23.47
CA LYS A 4 6.80 7.46 24.73
C LYS A 4 6.21 6.49 25.76
N ASP A 5 4.95 6.11 25.62
CA ASP A 5 4.24 5.15 26.48
C ASP A 5 4.36 3.68 25.99
N GLY A 6 5.17 3.41 24.96
CA GLY A 6 5.36 2.08 24.40
C GLY A 6 4.24 1.61 23.45
N ARG A 7 3.18 2.40 23.26
CA ARG A 7 2.10 2.05 22.32
C ARG A 7 2.48 2.46 20.91
N MET A 8 2.21 1.57 19.95
CA MET A 8 2.35 1.93 18.54
C MET A 8 1.20 2.85 18.15
N ARG A 9 1.51 4.09 17.71
CA ARG A 9 0.50 5.01 17.16
C ARG A 9 0.76 5.21 15.68
N LEU A 10 -0.15 4.70 14.88
CA LEU A 10 -0.21 4.92 13.44
C LEU A 10 -0.88 6.28 13.18
N TYR A 11 -0.19 7.39 13.48
CA TYR A 11 -0.71 8.76 13.34
C TYR A 11 -1.39 8.99 11.99
N GLY A 12 -0.73 8.60 10.90
CA GLY A 12 -1.29 8.74 9.55
C GLY A 12 -2.59 7.94 9.32
N TRP A 13 -2.87 6.93 10.14
CA TRP A 13 -4.11 6.16 10.12
C TRP A 13 -5.17 6.79 11.01
N THR A 14 -4.84 7.01 12.28
CA THR A 14 -5.75 7.57 13.28
C THR A 14 -6.25 8.96 12.88
N ASP A 15 -5.37 9.79 12.31
CA ASP A 15 -5.65 11.20 12.08
C ASP A 15 -6.21 11.47 10.67
N HIS A 16 -6.05 10.54 9.71
CA HIS A 16 -6.47 10.76 8.33
C HIS A 16 -7.41 9.68 7.76
N VAL A 17 -7.14 8.40 8.02
CA VAL A 17 -7.91 7.31 7.42
C VAL A 17 -9.15 7.00 8.24
N LYS A 18 -8.99 6.84 9.57
CA LYS A 18 -10.09 6.48 10.47
C LYS A 18 -11.27 7.46 10.39
N PRO A 19 -11.10 8.79 10.43
CA PRO A 19 -12.25 9.71 10.38
C PRO A 19 -13.01 9.62 9.05
N LYS A 20 -12.29 9.45 7.93
CA LYS A 20 -12.90 9.25 6.60
C LYS A 20 -13.64 7.92 6.51
N MET A 21 -13.09 6.87 7.11
CA MET A 21 -13.72 5.55 7.14
C MET A 21 -15.04 5.58 7.92
N ILE A 22 -15.05 6.22 9.09
CA ILE A 22 -16.27 6.40 9.90
C ILE A 22 -17.32 7.17 9.11
N ALA A 23 -16.95 8.31 8.53
CA ALA A 23 -17.88 9.12 7.75
C ALA A 23 -18.47 8.34 6.55
N LEU A 24 -17.68 7.48 5.91
CA LEU A 24 -18.13 6.65 4.79
C LEU A 24 -19.07 5.52 5.25
N ILE A 25 -18.77 4.88 6.38
CA ILE A 25 -19.65 3.86 7.00
C ILE A 25 -21.00 4.49 7.32
N GLU A 26 -21.01 5.60 8.07
CA GLU A 26 -22.23 6.32 8.44
C GLU A 26 -23.03 6.74 7.21
N PHE A 27 -22.35 7.18 6.14
CA PHE A 27 -22.99 7.56 4.88
C PHE A 27 -23.69 6.38 4.17
N ILE A 28 -23.08 5.19 4.18
CA ILE A 28 -23.62 3.98 3.55
C ILE A 28 -24.76 3.41 4.41
N GLU A 29 -24.57 3.31 5.73
CA GLU A 29 -25.57 2.83 6.68
C GLU A 29 -26.82 3.71 6.69
N ALA A 30 -26.66 5.04 6.60
CA ALA A 30 -27.78 5.97 6.47
C ALA A 30 -28.63 5.76 5.20
N ARG A 31 -28.11 5.02 4.20
CA ARG A 31 -28.83 4.63 2.98
C ARG A 31 -29.44 3.23 3.05
N GLY A 32 -29.34 2.57 4.20
CA GLY A 32 -29.91 1.24 4.44
C GLY A 32 -29.04 0.08 3.97
N PHE A 33 -27.74 0.30 3.77
CA PHE A 33 -26.78 -0.72 3.34
C PHE A 33 -25.79 -1.04 4.47
N SER A 34 -25.31 -2.28 4.55
CA SER A 34 -24.26 -2.66 5.50
C SER A 34 -22.91 -2.08 5.08
N ALA A 35 -22.06 -1.72 6.06
CA ALA A 35 -20.71 -1.22 5.81
C ALA A 35 -19.74 -1.65 6.92
N GLU A 36 -18.88 -2.61 6.63
CA GLU A 36 -17.95 -3.18 7.60
C GLU A 36 -16.49 -2.88 7.22
N PRO A 37 -15.73 -2.12 8.01
CA PRO A 37 -14.33 -1.82 7.69
C PRO A 37 -13.45 -3.08 7.73
N LEU A 38 -12.49 -3.17 6.82
CA LEU A 38 -11.52 -4.27 6.81
C LEU A 38 -10.53 -4.15 7.96
N GLY A 39 -10.31 -5.23 8.72
CA GLY A 39 -9.32 -5.24 9.80
C GLY A 39 -9.52 -4.08 10.77
N TRP A 40 -8.44 -3.37 11.13
CA TRP A 40 -8.54 -2.25 12.07
C TRP A 40 -8.89 -0.92 11.36
N TRP A 41 -10.19 -0.66 11.15
CA TRP A 41 -10.72 0.56 10.51
C TRP A 41 -10.30 0.74 9.05
N GLY A 42 -10.23 -0.35 8.30
CA GLY A 42 -9.78 -0.42 6.91
C GLY A 42 -8.31 -0.82 6.76
N TYR A 43 -7.57 -1.00 7.87
CA TYR A 43 -6.14 -1.31 7.85
C TYR A 43 -5.95 -2.80 7.56
N PRO A 44 -5.02 -3.19 6.66
CA PRO A 44 -4.86 -4.58 6.26
C PRO A 44 -4.40 -5.52 7.38
N SER A 45 -3.89 -5.01 8.51
CA SER A 45 -3.57 -5.90 9.65
C SER A 45 -4.84 -6.54 10.21
N GLY A 46 -4.86 -7.87 10.22
CA GLY A 46 -6.04 -8.67 10.57
C GLY A 46 -7.05 -8.85 9.44
N SER A 47 -6.76 -8.34 8.23
CA SER A 47 -7.58 -8.57 7.05
C SER A 47 -7.08 -9.77 6.24
N VAL A 48 -8.00 -10.50 5.61
CA VAL A 48 -7.70 -11.64 4.72
C VAL A 48 -7.37 -11.21 3.28
N ILE A 49 -7.46 -9.91 2.96
CA ILE A 49 -7.29 -9.41 1.59
C ILE A 49 -6.01 -8.60 1.39
N ASN A 50 -5.44 -8.70 0.19
CA ASN A 50 -4.34 -7.83 -0.24
C ASN A 50 -4.89 -6.54 -0.87
N LEU A 51 -4.96 -5.47 -0.08
CA LEU A 51 -5.50 -4.18 -0.54
C LEU A 51 -4.82 -3.63 -1.79
N LYS A 52 -3.53 -3.89 -2.04
CA LYS A 52 -2.86 -3.41 -3.25
C LYS A 52 -3.43 -4.08 -4.50
N ARG A 53 -3.71 -5.39 -4.44
CA ARG A 53 -4.32 -6.13 -5.56
C ARG A 53 -5.75 -5.66 -5.81
N TRP A 54 -6.53 -5.51 -4.75
CA TRP A 54 -7.90 -5.00 -4.84
C TRP A 54 -7.94 -3.56 -5.36
N ALA A 55 -6.98 -2.72 -5.00
CA ALA A 55 -6.87 -1.36 -5.54
C ALA A 55 -6.60 -1.36 -7.05
N VAL A 56 -5.76 -2.27 -7.56
CA VAL A 56 -5.57 -2.45 -9.02
C VAL A 56 -6.88 -2.88 -9.67
N MET A 57 -7.58 -3.87 -9.10
CA MET A 57 -8.88 -4.35 -9.60
C MET A 57 -9.96 -3.26 -9.61
N ALA A 58 -9.91 -2.35 -8.64
CA ALA A 58 -10.81 -1.19 -8.52
C ALA A 58 -10.40 -0.02 -9.43
N GLY A 59 -9.28 -0.12 -10.14
CA GLY A 59 -8.79 0.92 -11.05
C GLY A 59 -8.11 2.10 -10.35
N LEU A 60 -7.69 1.94 -9.09
CA LEU A 60 -7.03 2.99 -8.30
C LEU A 60 -5.54 3.17 -8.63
N GLY A 61 -4.98 2.33 -9.52
CA GLY A 61 -3.58 2.42 -9.93
C GLY A 61 -3.06 1.10 -10.50
N TYR A 62 -1.73 1.00 -10.56
CA TYR A 62 -1.00 -0.10 -11.17
C TYR A 62 -0.05 -0.74 -10.16
N GLN A 63 0.31 -2.00 -10.35
CA GLN A 63 1.38 -2.60 -9.57
C GLN A 63 2.74 -2.22 -10.17
N GLY A 64 3.60 -1.59 -9.38
CA GLY A 64 4.99 -1.33 -9.75
C GLY A 64 5.89 -2.56 -9.64
N LYS A 65 7.07 -2.53 -10.28
CA LYS A 65 8.09 -3.61 -10.17
C LYS A 65 8.48 -3.89 -8.72
N ASN A 66 8.46 -2.84 -7.89
CA ASN A 66 8.64 -2.88 -6.44
C ASN A 66 7.45 -3.44 -5.64
N THR A 67 6.42 -4.00 -6.27
CA THR A 67 5.22 -4.59 -5.65
C THR A 67 4.32 -3.65 -4.85
N VAL A 68 4.49 -2.33 -5.00
CA VAL A 68 3.58 -1.35 -4.43
C VAL A 68 2.55 -0.89 -5.45
N LEU A 69 1.44 -0.33 -4.96
CA LEU A 69 0.49 0.37 -5.81
C LEU A 69 1.10 1.71 -6.23
N LEU A 70 0.99 2.03 -7.51
CA LEU A 70 1.42 3.29 -8.11
C LEU A 70 0.22 3.97 -8.77
N ASP A 71 -0.04 5.21 -8.37
CA ASP A 71 -0.91 6.12 -9.09
C ASP A 71 -0.05 7.03 -10.00
N PRO A 72 -0.48 7.34 -11.24
CA PRO A 72 0.30 8.19 -12.15
C PRO A 72 0.61 9.59 -11.58
N LYS A 73 -0.27 10.15 -10.74
CA LYS A 73 -0.14 11.51 -10.20
C LYS A 73 0.61 11.52 -8.87
N VAL A 74 0.23 10.67 -7.92
CA VAL A 74 0.80 10.69 -6.55
C VAL A 74 1.84 9.60 -6.30
N GLY A 75 2.10 8.74 -7.28
CA GLY A 75 3.08 7.67 -7.19
C GLY A 75 2.72 6.65 -6.12
N HIS A 76 3.70 6.31 -5.29
CA HIS A 76 3.59 5.35 -4.20
C HIS A 76 3.14 5.97 -2.86
N ARG A 77 2.78 7.26 -2.85
CA ARG A 77 2.43 8.04 -1.63
C ARG A 77 0.95 7.86 -1.29
N ILE A 78 0.50 6.61 -1.25
CA ILE A 78 -0.90 6.22 -1.06
C ILE A 78 -1.02 5.39 0.23
N ARG A 79 -2.06 5.66 1.01
CA ARG A 79 -2.53 4.75 2.05
C ARG A 79 -3.82 4.10 1.58
N LEU A 80 -3.86 2.77 1.64
CA LEU A 80 -5.02 1.99 1.24
C LEU A 80 -5.85 1.62 2.45
N ALA A 81 -7.16 1.71 2.28
CA ALA A 81 -8.16 1.25 3.22
C ALA A 81 -9.36 0.69 2.43
N GLY A 82 -10.12 -0.21 3.02
CA GLY A 82 -11.34 -0.71 2.40
C GLY A 82 -12.35 -1.20 3.43
N MET A 83 -13.55 -1.51 2.95
CA MET A 83 -14.67 -2.04 3.70
C MET A 83 -15.47 -3.03 2.84
N TRP A 84 -16.22 -3.90 3.48
CA TRP A 84 -17.28 -4.69 2.86
C TRP A 84 -18.59 -3.90 2.89
N THR A 85 -19.40 -4.04 1.85
CA THR A 85 -20.74 -3.45 1.79
C THR A 85 -21.62 -4.25 0.84
N ASP A 86 -22.93 -4.25 1.10
CA ASP A 86 -23.97 -4.76 0.19
C ASP A 86 -24.57 -3.68 -0.72
N ALA A 87 -24.06 -2.44 -0.64
CA ALA A 87 -24.51 -1.35 -1.50
C ALA A 87 -24.30 -1.72 -2.99
N PRO A 88 -25.28 -1.43 -3.87
CA PRO A 88 -25.19 -1.77 -5.29
C PRO A 88 -24.24 -0.80 -6.01
N LEU A 89 -22.95 -1.09 -5.94
CA LEU A 89 -21.89 -0.30 -6.58
C LEU A 89 -21.54 -0.86 -7.95
N THR A 90 -21.41 0.04 -8.94
CA THR A 90 -20.87 -0.34 -10.25
C THR A 90 -19.34 -0.40 -10.16
N PRO A 91 -18.69 -1.52 -10.51
CA PRO A 91 -17.23 -1.62 -10.51
C PRO A 91 -16.59 -0.57 -11.43
N THR A 92 -15.59 0.14 -10.92
CA THR A 92 -14.90 1.22 -11.66
C THR A 92 -13.62 0.77 -12.35
N GLY A 93 -13.05 -0.36 -11.93
CA GLY A 93 -11.80 -0.88 -12.46
C GLY A 93 -12.00 -2.09 -13.38
N PRO A 94 -10.89 -2.76 -13.78
CA PRO A 94 -10.95 -3.94 -14.63
C PRO A 94 -11.73 -5.11 -14.01
N GLY A 95 -11.98 -5.09 -12.68
CA GLY A 95 -12.70 -6.16 -11.98
C GLY A 95 -11.91 -7.46 -11.82
N THR A 96 -10.87 -7.64 -12.62
CA THR A 96 -9.87 -8.71 -12.54
C THR A 96 -8.51 -8.13 -12.16
N TYR A 97 -7.70 -8.94 -11.48
CA TYR A 97 -6.30 -8.60 -11.26
C TYR A 97 -5.51 -8.97 -12.51
N GLU A 98 -5.56 -8.08 -13.49
CA GLU A 98 -4.69 -8.17 -14.65
C GLU A 98 -3.40 -7.41 -14.39
N TYR A 99 -2.30 -8.03 -14.79
CA TYR A 99 -1.00 -7.42 -14.73
C TYR A 99 -0.94 -6.25 -15.72
N ARG A 100 -1.21 -5.03 -15.24
CA ARG A 100 -1.13 -3.81 -16.03
C ARG A 100 0.18 -3.11 -15.70
N GLU A 101 1.15 -3.29 -16.57
CA GLU A 101 2.40 -2.56 -16.51
C GLU A 101 2.15 -1.07 -16.75
N HIS A 102 2.61 -0.22 -15.82
CA HIS A 102 2.65 1.21 -16.09
C HIS A 102 3.67 1.47 -17.21
N PRO A 103 3.41 2.34 -18.20
CA PRO A 103 4.34 2.59 -19.31
C PRO A 103 5.77 2.94 -18.86
N LEU A 104 5.89 3.76 -17.80
CA LEU A 104 7.19 4.11 -17.19
C LEU A 104 7.93 2.91 -16.56
N CYS A 105 7.24 1.82 -16.23
CA CYS A 105 7.86 0.64 -15.65
C CYS A 105 8.46 -0.31 -16.69
N HIS A 106 8.08 -0.22 -17.98
CA HIS A 106 8.47 -1.17 -19.03
C HIS A 106 9.98 -1.45 -19.05
N SER A 107 10.78 -0.45 -19.38
CA SER A 107 12.25 -0.54 -19.39
C SER A 107 12.92 -0.11 -18.07
N CYS A 108 12.18 0.45 -17.12
CA CYS A 108 12.74 0.96 -15.86
C CYS A 108 13.03 -0.17 -14.88
N ASN A 109 14.24 -0.22 -14.31
CA ASN A 109 14.62 -1.16 -13.24
C ASN A 109 15.13 -0.48 -11.96
N ILE A 110 15.01 0.86 -11.86
CA ILE A 110 15.58 1.66 -10.76
C ILE A 110 15.25 1.10 -9.37
N CYS A 111 14.00 0.68 -9.15
CA CYS A 111 13.58 0.16 -7.85
C CYS A 111 14.15 -1.23 -7.50
N ILE A 112 14.48 -2.03 -8.52
CA ILE A 112 15.13 -3.34 -8.38
C ILE A 112 16.61 -3.10 -8.06
N ASP A 113 17.28 -2.25 -8.84
CA ASP A 113 18.69 -1.91 -8.68
C ASP A 113 18.98 -1.23 -7.33
N ALA A 114 18.01 -0.45 -6.83
CA ALA A 114 18.10 0.20 -5.53
C ALA A 114 17.86 -0.75 -4.34
N CYS A 115 17.40 -1.98 -4.56
CA CYS A 115 17.16 -2.93 -3.47
C CYS A 115 18.51 -3.39 -2.88
N PRO A 116 18.79 -3.15 -1.59
CA PRO A 116 20.07 -3.56 -1.00
C PRO A 116 20.14 -5.06 -0.71
N VAL A 117 19.06 -5.80 -0.91
CA VAL A 117 19.01 -7.25 -0.74
C VAL A 117 19.04 -7.89 -2.11
N GLU A 118 20.19 -8.43 -2.46
CA GLU A 118 20.42 -9.05 -3.76
C GLU A 118 19.40 -10.16 -4.04
N GLY A 119 18.83 -10.12 -5.25
CA GLY A 119 17.85 -11.10 -5.73
C GLY A 119 16.51 -11.09 -5.01
N LEU A 120 16.27 -10.19 -4.05
CA LEU A 120 15.02 -10.21 -3.27
C LEU A 120 13.80 -9.73 -4.09
N LEU A 121 14.03 -8.74 -4.94
CA LEU A 121 12.99 -8.06 -5.71
C LEU A 121 13.12 -8.38 -7.20
N GLU A 122 12.25 -9.25 -7.68
CA GLU A 122 12.05 -9.49 -9.11
C GLU A 122 10.98 -8.52 -9.64
N PRO A 123 10.92 -8.27 -10.97
CA PRO A 123 9.84 -7.48 -11.55
C PRO A 123 8.47 -7.99 -11.07
N TYR A 124 7.78 -7.15 -10.30
CA TYR A 124 6.43 -7.38 -9.81
C TYR A 124 6.29 -8.51 -8.78
N ARG A 125 7.41 -9.00 -8.24
CA ARG A 125 7.42 -10.10 -7.29
C ARG A 125 8.48 -9.90 -6.21
N LEU A 126 8.02 -9.98 -4.96
CA LEU A 126 8.89 -10.01 -3.78
C LEU A 126 9.03 -11.47 -3.35
N LEU A 127 10.25 -12.00 -3.37
CA LEU A 127 10.49 -13.42 -3.10
C LEU A 127 10.32 -13.77 -1.62
N ASP A 128 10.77 -12.88 -0.73
CA ASP A 128 10.73 -13.11 0.72
C ASP A 128 10.32 -11.82 1.46
N PRO A 129 9.03 -11.68 1.83
CA PRO A 129 8.55 -10.53 2.59
C PRO A 129 9.24 -10.35 3.95
N ALA A 130 9.68 -11.44 4.61
CA ALA A 130 10.32 -11.34 5.92
C ALA A 130 11.68 -10.64 5.80
N ARG A 131 12.47 -10.98 4.78
CA ARG A 131 13.73 -10.29 4.48
C ARG A 131 13.55 -8.83 4.10
N CYS A 132 12.40 -8.47 3.52
CA CYS A 132 12.06 -7.07 3.27
C CYS A 132 11.81 -6.31 4.59
N LEU A 133 11.05 -6.90 5.51
CA LEU A 133 10.66 -6.29 6.79
C LEU A 133 11.82 -6.11 7.77
N VAL A 134 12.73 -7.09 7.87
CA VAL A 134 13.91 -7.03 8.77
C VAL A 134 14.77 -5.79 8.50
N ASN A 135 14.83 -5.34 7.25
CA ASN A 135 15.61 -4.17 6.85
C ASN A 135 14.86 -2.84 7.03
N ILE A 136 13.58 -2.87 7.41
CA ILE A 136 12.73 -1.71 7.73
C ILE A 136 12.69 -1.47 9.25
N GLU A 137 12.74 -2.53 10.07
CA GLU A 137 12.45 -2.46 11.52
C GLU A 137 13.68 -2.48 12.45
N SER A 138 14.91 -2.59 11.92
CA SER A 138 16.09 -2.76 12.78
C SER A 138 16.34 -1.55 13.73
N PRO A 139 16.50 -1.77 15.05
CA PRO A 139 16.94 -0.74 15.99
C PRO A 139 18.32 -0.12 15.64
N LEU A 140 19.07 -0.76 14.73
CA LEU A 140 20.40 -0.34 14.26
C LEU A 140 20.34 0.76 13.18
N VAL A 141 19.15 1.19 12.74
CA VAL A 141 18.95 2.20 11.67
C VAL A 141 19.46 3.61 12.04
N ARG A 142 20.01 3.82 13.25
CA ARG A 142 20.61 5.10 13.65
C ARG A 142 21.99 5.39 13.04
N ASN A 143 22.71 4.43 12.44
CA ASN A 143 24.07 4.68 11.91
C ASN A 143 24.30 4.17 10.47
N ARG A 144 24.05 5.08 9.51
CA ARG A 144 24.77 5.41 8.26
C ARG A 144 25.37 4.37 7.28
N HIS A 145 25.28 3.05 7.44
CA HIS A 145 25.67 2.13 6.36
C HIS A 145 24.68 0.96 6.20
N GLY A 146 23.82 1.07 5.16
CA GLY A 146 23.09 -0.05 4.56
C GLY A 146 21.80 -0.53 5.25
N THR A 147 20.76 0.30 5.34
CA THR A 147 19.39 -0.15 5.69
C THR A 147 18.44 0.19 4.55
N CYS A 148 17.43 -0.66 4.32
CA CYS A 148 16.55 -0.64 3.15
C CYS A 148 15.96 0.74 2.84
N ARG A 149 15.73 1.63 3.83
CA ARG A 149 15.22 3.01 3.69
C ARG A 149 14.09 3.16 2.66
N GLU A 150 13.30 2.11 2.45
CA GLU A 150 12.30 2.09 1.38
C GLU A 150 12.89 2.46 0.00
N ALA A 151 14.14 2.06 -0.29
CA ALA A 151 14.91 2.49 -1.45
C ALA A 151 14.17 2.23 -2.78
N CYS A 152 13.44 1.12 -2.86
CA CYS A 152 12.60 0.79 -4.02
C CYS A 152 11.42 1.75 -4.21
N ARG A 153 10.95 2.43 -3.15
CA ARG A 153 9.90 3.45 -3.17
C ARG A 153 10.48 4.84 -3.41
N ILE A 154 11.51 5.22 -2.66
CA ILE A 154 12.14 6.56 -2.74
C ILE A 154 12.72 6.82 -4.13
N ASN A 155 13.34 5.83 -4.75
CA ASN A 155 13.92 5.98 -6.09
C ASN A 155 12.91 5.75 -7.22
N CYS A 156 11.63 5.45 -6.91
CA CYS A 156 10.63 5.23 -7.95
C CYS A 156 10.25 6.57 -8.61
N PRO A 157 10.41 6.72 -9.94
CA PRO A 157 10.13 7.99 -10.62
C PRO A 157 8.63 8.25 -10.84
N VAL A 158 7.76 7.27 -10.59
CA VAL A 158 6.32 7.42 -10.83
C VAL A 158 5.70 8.38 -9.83
N GLY A 159 4.95 9.37 -10.33
CA GLY A 159 4.37 10.45 -9.55
C GLY A 159 5.40 11.43 -9.00
N GLY A 160 6.52 11.62 -9.68
CA GLY A 160 7.61 12.52 -9.30
C GLY A 160 7.61 13.88 -10.00
N GLU A 161 6.44 14.42 -10.35
CA GLU A 161 6.29 15.88 -10.61
C GLU A 161 6.33 16.68 -9.30
#